data_AF-A0A2T1FYZ5-F1
#
_entry.id   AF-A0A2T1FYZ5-F1
#
_cell.length_a   1.000
_cell.length_b   1.000
_cell.length_c   1.000
_cell.angle_alpha   90.00
_cell.angle_beta   90.00
_cell.angle_gamma   90.00
#
_symmetry.space_group_name_H-M   'P 1'
#
loop_
_entity.id
_entity.type
_entity.pdbx_description
1 polymer ?
#
loop_
_entity_poly.entity_id
_entity_poly.type
_entity_poly.pdbx_seq_one_letter_code
_entity_poly.pdbx_strand_id
1 'polypeptide(L)'
;MKFKMKVSKFNFCAIAIFLTLGIFGSTKADGGIAQLSFSNQSTQTLAQTLPPPPAAQPVTEPEAPPILSESAPDQIALATHLQTIKAKMYGAYWCPHCHAQQELFGKQAFTAITYIECDPRGKDAQPDLCKAAKIQAYPTWEIRGKYYTGRLSLEKLAILSGYKGSSNFMPPVPSP
;
A
#
# COMPACT_ATOMS: atom_id res chain seq x y z
N MET A 1 -14.99 -49.89 7.60
CA MET A 1 -14.35 -48.81 8.39
C MET A 1 -15.45 -47.90 8.92
N LYS A 2 -15.61 -47.78 10.25
CA LYS A 2 -16.71 -47.03 10.89
C LYS A 2 -16.28 -45.57 11.12
N PHE A 3 -16.95 -44.62 10.47
CA PHE A 3 -16.79 -43.19 10.71
C PHE A 3 -17.50 -42.80 12.02
N LYS A 4 -16.75 -42.29 13.00
CA LYS A 4 -17.29 -41.63 14.20
C LYS A 4 -17.14 -40.12 14.05
N MET A 5 -18.22 -39.44 13.68
CA MET A 5 -18.32 -37.98 13.82
C MET A 5 -18.61 -37.63 15.29
N LYS A 6 -17.73 -36.87 15.92
CA LYS A 6 -17.97 -36.22 17.22
C LYS A 6 -18.47 -34.80 16.95
N VAL A 7 -19.76 -34.58 17.15
CA VAL A 7 -20.38 -33.25 17.15
C VAL A 7 -20.10 -32.61 18.51
N SER A 8 -19.32 -31.53 18.54
CA SER A 8 -19.05 -30.77 19.75
C SER A 8 -20.18 -29.78 20.02
N LYS A 9 -20.51 -29.64 21.31
CA LYS A 9 -21.68 -28.96 21.87
C LYS A 9 -21.63 -27.45 21.60
N PHE A 10 -22.66 -26.94 20.93
CA PHE A 10 -22.97 -25.52 20.81
C PHE A 10 -23.38 -24.98 22.19
N ASN A 11 -22.64 -23.99 22.69
CA ASN A 11 -23.02 -23.19 23.85
C ASN A 11 -23.92 -22.04 23.35
N PHE A 12 -25.24 -22.20 23.52
CA PHE A 12 -26.20 -21.13 23.41
C PHE A 12 -26.20 -20.36 24.73
N CYS A 13 -25.58 -19.18 24.76
CA CYS A 13 -25.82 -18.20 25.82
C CYS A 13 -26.71 -17.10 25.25
N ALA A 14 -27.96 -17.16 25.70
CA ALA A 14 -29.06 -16.28 25.37
C ALA A 14 -28.96 -14.97 26.18
N ILE A 15 -29.36 -13.88 25.50
CA ILE A 15 -30.11 -12.72 26.02
C ILE A 15 -29.38 -11.75 26.97
N ALA A 16 -29.21 -10.51 26.51
CA ALA A 16 -29.84 -9.35 27.18
C ALA A 16 -29.74 -8.09 26.29
N ILE A 17 -30.90 -7.63 25.84
CA ILE A 17 -31.13 -6.34 25.19
C ILE A 17 -31.02 -5.26 26.27
N PHE A 18 -30.08 -4.32 26.13
CA PHE A 18 -30.10 -3.08 26.89
C PHE A 18 -30.42 -1.92 25.95
N LEU A 19 -31.73 -1.70 25.76
CA LEU A 19 -32.28 -0.43 25.28
C LEU A 19 -32.14 0.59 26.41
N THR A 20 -31.12 1.44 26.33
CA THR A 20 -31.06 2.67 27.13
C THR A 20 -31.26 3.86 26.20
N LEU A 21 -32.46 4.43 26.30
CA LEU A 21 -32.81 5.75 25.82
C LEU A 21 -31.96 6.78 26.58
N GLY A 22 -31.18 7.57 25.85
CA GLY A 22 -30.30 8.62 26.39
C GLY A 22 -30.41 9.92 25.60
N ILE A 23 -31.58 10.55 25.74
CA ILE A 23 -31.87 11.99 25.85
C ILE A 23 -30.85 12.98 25.23
N PHE A 24 -31.35 13.65 24.18
CA PHE A 24 -31.12 15.04 23.76
C PHE A 24 -30.20 15.93 24.61
N GLY A 25 -29.20 16.50 23.94
CA GLY A 25 -28.45 17.66 24.40
C GLY A 25 -27.96 18.49 23.21
N SER A 26 -28.87 19.14 22.49
CA SER A 26 -28.53 20.17 21.50
C SER A 26 -28.14 21.45 22.24
N THR A 27 -26.84 21.71 22.40
CA THR A 27 -26.38 23.07 22.74
C THR A 27 -26.12 23.83 21.46
N LYS A 28 -27.05 24.72 21.14
CA LYS A 28 -26.94 25.81 20.18
C LYS A 28 -25.86 26.79 20.66
N ALA A 29 -24.77 26.92 19.92
CA ALA A 29 -23.81 28.01 20.11
C ALA A 29 -24.05 29.04 18.99
N ASP A 30 -24.87 30.04 19.31
CA ASP A 30 -24.96 31.29 18.57
C ASP A 30 -23.72 32.14 18.90
N GLY A 31 -22.96 32.58 17.90
CA GLY A 31 -21.75 33.35 18.15
C GLY A 31 -21.19 34.09 16.94
N GLY A 32 -21.72 35.30 16.71
CA GLY A 32 -20.91 36.47 16.35
C GLY A 32 -20.25 36.49 14.96
N ILE A 33 -20.99 36.94 13.96
CA ILE A 33 -20.46 37.40 12.68
C ILE A 33 -19.84 38.78 12.88
N ALA A 34 -18.51 38.87 12.89
CA ALA A 34 -17.81 40.14 12.78
C ALA A 34 -17.74 40.53 11.30
N GLN A 35 -18.60 41.47 10.87
CA GLN A 35 -18.41 42.16 9.59
C GLN A 35 -17.19 43.08 9.70
N LEU A 36 -16.07 42.65 9.13
CA LEU A 36 -14.95 43.53 8.85
C LEU A 36 -15.19 44.15 7.47
N SER A 37 -15.59 45.42 7.47
CA SER A 37 -15.67 46.26 6.29
C SER A 37 -14.25 46.57 5.79
N PHE A 38 -13.73 45.74 4.90
CA PHE A 38 -12.51 46.05 4.17
C PHE A 38 -12.84 46.97 3.00
N SER A 39 -12.18 48.13 3.01
CA SER A 39 -12.27 49.18 2.02
C SER A 39 -12.01 48.65 0.61
N ASN A 40 -12.93 48.91 -0.32
CA ASN A 40 -12.70 48.78 -1.76
C ASN A 40 -11.68 49.83 -2.20
N GLN A 41 -10.39 49.53 -2.06
CA GLN A 41 -9.35 50.26 -2.76
C GLN A 41 -9.19 49.63 -4.14
N SER A 42 -9.67 50.36 -5.15
CA SER A 42 -9.49 50.10 -6.57
C SER A 42 -8.00 50.14 -6.92
N THR A 43 -7.30 49.03 -6.78
CA THR A 43 -6.03 48.81 -7.47
C THR A 43 -6.32 48.31 -8.87
N GLN A 44 -6.03 49.22 -9.81
CA GLN A 44 -6.08 49.08 -11.26
C GLN A 44 -5.68 47.68 -11.74
N THR A 45 -6.63 47.02 -12.39
CA THR A 45 -6.41 45.82 -13.20
C THR A 45 -5.50 46.18 -14.37
N LEU A 46 -4.19 45.96 -14.22
CA LEU A 46 -3.35 45.64 -15.36
C LEU A 46 -3.83 44.29 -15.88
N ALA A 47 -4.68 44.30 -16.90
CA ALA A 47 -5.07 43.12 -17.65
C ALA A 47 -3.85 42.62 -18.44
N GLN A 48 -2.94 41.97 -17.73
CA GLN A 48 -2.00 41.05 -18.34
C GLN A 48 -2.83 39.84 -18.73
N THR A 49 -3.07 39.68 -20.03
CA THR A 49 -3.52 38.40 -20.58
C THR A 49 -2.46 37.38 -20.21
N LEU A 50 -2.67 36.68 -19.09
CA LEU A 50 -1.91 35.47 -18.79
C LEU A 50 -2.10 34.55 -20.00
N PRO A 51 -1.03 33.92 -20.51
CA PRO A 51 -1.20 32.87 -21.49
C PRO A 51 -2.21 31.87 -20.92
N PRO A 52 -3.11 31.30 -21.76
CA PRO A 52 -4.02 30.27 -21.28
C PRO A 52 -3.18 29.22 -20.55
N PRO A 53 -3.61 28.77 -19.36
CA PRO A 53 -2.92 27.66 -18.71
C PRO A 53 -2.76 26.56 -19.76
N PRO A 54 -1.57 25.94 -19.88
CA PRO A 54 -1.38 24.85 -20.83
C PRO A 54 -2.56 23.90 -20.64
N ALA A 55 -3.26 23.64 -21.75
CA ALA A 55 -4.49 22.86 -21.76
C ALA A 55 -4.32 21.68 -20.80
N ALA A 56 -5.19 21.60 -19.80
CA ALA A 56 -5.15 20.55 -18.79
C ALA A 56 -4.97 19.23 -19.53
N GLN A 57 -3.78 18.64 -19.38
CA GLN A 57 -3.55 17.30 -19.89
C GLN A 57 -4.59 16.40 -19.23
N PRO A 58 -5.16 15.43 -19.96
CA PRO A 58 -6.06 14.47 -19.35
C PRO A 58 -5.36 13.94 -18.10
N VAL A 59 -5.99 14.12 -16.94
CA VAL A 59 -5.44 13.77 -15.63
C VAL A 59 -4.93 12.34 -15.70
N THR A 60 -3.62 12.21 -15.87
CA THR A 60 -2.92 10.94 -15.83
C THR A 60 -2.99 10.49 -14.39
N GLU A 61 -3.66 9.35 -14.16
CA GLU A 61 -3.68 8.68 -12.88
C GLU A 61 -2.24 8.53 -12.36
N PRO A 62 -1.96 8.72 -11.06
CA PRO A 62 -0.61 8.56 -10.53
C PRO A 62 -0.11 7.13 -10.73
N GLU A 63 0.73 6.91 -11.74
CA GLU A 63 1.28 5.60 -12.09
C GLU A 63 2.67 5.38 -11.46
N ALA A 64 2.96 4.13 -11.07
CA ALA A 64 4.29 3.75 -10.58
C ALA A 64 5.31 3.81 -11.74
N PRO A 65 6.59 4.14 -11.48
CA PRO A 65 7.64 3.95 -12.47
C PRO A 65 7.66 2.48 -12.96
N PRO A 66 7.73 2.24 -14.29
CA PRO A 66 7.69 0.89 -14.83
C PRO A 66 8.94 0.12 -14.45
N ILE A 67 8.80 -1.17 -14.12
CA ILE A 67 9.94 -2.06 -13.92
C ILE A 67 10.62 -2.30 -15.27
N LEU A 68 11.89 -1.92 -15.39
CA LEU A 68 12.65 -1.99 -16.63
C LEU A 68 13.51 -3.25 -16.72
N SER A 69 13.77 -3.95 -15.65
CA SER A 69 14.58 -5.17 -15.69
C SER A 69 13.79 -6.43 -16.07
N GLU A 70 14.46 -7.35 -16.76
CA GLU A 70 13.94 -8.69 -17.01
C GLU A 70 14.28 -9.65 -15.86
N SER A 71 13.40 -10.64 -15.65
CA SER A 71 13.59 -11.65 -14.60
C SER A 71 14.38 -12.85 -15.11
N ALA A 72 15.38 -13.28 -14.36
CA ALA A 72 16.03 -14.57 -14.58
C ALA A 72 15.28 -15.71 -13.83
N PRO A 73 15.55 -16.98 -14.18
CA PRO A 73 14.85 -18.14 -13.60
C PRO A 73 14.88 -18.19 -12.07
N ASP A 74 16.02 -17.84 -11.45
CA ASP A 74 16.18 -17.89 -10.00
C ASP A 74 15.35 -16.80 -9.29
N GLN A 75 15.21 -15.61 -9.89
CA GLN A 75 14.33 -14.55 -9.41
C GLN A 75 12.86 -15.00 -9.41
N ILE A 76 12.44 -15.64 -10.50
CA ILE A 76 11.07 -16.16 -10.65
C ILE A 76 10.80 -17.23 -9.59
N ALA A 77 11.75 -18.15 -9.39
CA ALA A 77 11.65 -19.21 -8.41
C ALA A 77 11.58 -18.68 -6.96
N LEU A 78 12.40 -17.67 -6.62
CA LEU A 78 12.33 -17.00 -5.31
C LEU A 78 11.00 -16.26 -5.12
N ALA A 79 10.53 -15.52 -6.13
CA ALA A 79 9.26 -14.80 -6.03
C ALA A 79 8.07 -15.75 -5.84
N THR A 80 8.07 -16.89 -6.54
CA THR A 80 7.06 -17.95 -6.40
C THR A 80 7.08 -18.54 -4.98
N HIS A 81 8.26 -18.76 -4.41
CA HIS A 81 8.39 -19.22 -3.03
C HIS A 81 7.84 -18.18 -2.02
N LEU A 82 8.19 -16.90 -2.20
CA LEU A 82 7.67 -15.80 -1.37
C LEU A 82 6.15 -15.73 -1.42
N GLN A 83 5.56 -15.88 -2.62
CA GLN A 83 4.11 -15.96 -2.79
C GLN A 83 3.50 -17.16 -2.06
N THR A 84 4.11 -18.34 -2.19
CA THR A 84 3.64 -19.59 -1.55
C THR A 84 3.58 -19.47 -0.03
N ILE A 85 4.58 -18.82 0.58
CA ILE A 85 4.61 -18.60 2.03
C ILE A 85 3.83 -17.35 2.47
N LYS A 86 3.13 -16.68 1.53
CA LYS A 86 2.36 -15.46 1.76
C LYS A 86 3.19 -14.31 2.34
N ALA A 87 4.45 -14.21 1.90
CA ALA A 87 5.27 -13.05 2.21
C ALA A 87 4.71 -11.81 1.51
N LYS A 88 4.72 -10.66 2.19
CA LYS A 88 4.20 -9.41 1.66
C LYS A 88 5.29 -8.36 1.61
N MET A 89 5.23 -7.52 0.59
CA MET A 89 6.02 -6.29 0.50
C MET A 89 5.08 -5.11 0.61
N TYR A 90 5.23 -4.31 1.66
CA TYR A 90 4.52 -3.05 1.85
C TYR A 90 5.34 -1.93 1.25
N GLY A 91 4.74 -1.11 0.38
CA GLY A 91 5.43 0.00 -0.26
C GLY A 91 4.48 1.12 -0.71
N ALA A 92 5.03 2.06 -1.46
CA ALA A 92 4.25 3.09 -2.14
C ALA A 92 4.69 3.22 -3.60
N TYR A 93 3.77 3.53 -4.50
CA TYR A 93 4.05 3.56 -5.95
C TYR A 93 5.15 4.57 -6.33
N TRP A 94 5.24 5.68 -5.60
CA TRP A 94 6.24 6.74 -5.79
C TRP A 94 7.57 6.50 -5.07
N CYS A 95 7.68 5.41 -4.30
CA CYS A 95 8.83 5.19 -3.43
C CYS A 95 10.04 4.63 -4.23
N PRO A 96 11.17 5.37 -4.30
CA PRO A 96 12.32 4.96 -5.11
C PRO A 96 12.99 3.69 -4.57
N HIS A 97 13.02 3.49 -3.25
CA HIS A 97 13.54 2.26 -2.65
C HIS A 97 12.65 1.05 -2.91
N CYS A 98 11.35 1.29 -3.09
CA CYS A 98 10.37 0.27 -3.42
C CYS A 98 10.59 -0.14 -4.87
N HIS A 99 10.63 0.81 -5.80
CA HIS A 99 10.96 0.54 -7.19
C HIS A 99 12.30 -0.19 -7.35
N ALA A 100 13.35 0.24 -6.65
CA ALA A 100 14.64 -0.46 -6.65
C ALA A 100 14.58 -1.90 -6.09
N GLN A 101 13.63 -2.22 -5.20
CA GLN A 101 13.37 -3.60 -4.77
C GLN A 101 12.66 -4.41 -5.87
N GLN A 102 11.72 -3.79 -6.60
CA GLN A 102 11.02 -4.42 -7.72
C GLN A 102 11.98 -4.76 -8.85
N GLU A 103 12.90 -3.84 -9.16
CA GLU A 103 13.98 -4.05 -10.15
C GLU A 103 14.91 -5.22 -9.81
N LEU A 104 15.07 -5.58 -8.53
CA LEU A 104 15.86 -6.78 -8.20
C LEU A 104 15.18 -8.06 -8.72
N PHE A 105 13.85 -8.10 -8.76
CA PHE A 105 13.09 -9.24 -9.27
C PHE A 105 12.89 -9.18 -10.79
N GLY A 106 12.70 -7.99 -11.35
CA GLY A 106 12.32 -7.80 -12.74
C GLY A 106 10.83 -8.06 -13.00
N LYS A 107 10.39 -7.71 -14.21
CA LYS A 107 8.97 -7.67 -14.60
C LYS A 107 8.20 -8.94 -14.27
N GLN A 108 8.69 -10.09 -14.74
CA GLN A 108 7.95 -11.35 -14.63
C GLN A 108 7.88 -11.84 -13.17
N ALA A 109 9.01 -11.90 -12.48
CA ALA A 109 9.07 -12.40 -11.11
C ALA A 109 8.27 -11.51 -10.14
N PHE A 110 8.30 -10.19 -10.34
CA PHE A 110 7.59 -9.28 -9.44
C PHE A 110 6.07 -9.47 -9.48
N THR A 111 5.50 -9.98 -10.58
CA THR A 111 4.06 -10.31 -10.65
C THR A 111 3.61 -11.35 -9.62
N ALA A 112 4.53 -12.20 -9.13
CA ALA A 112 4.23 -13.18 -8.08
C ALA A 112 4.32 -12.58 -6.66
N ILE A 113 4.95 -11.42 -6.49
CA ILE A 113 5.09 -10.79 -5.17
C ILE A 113 3.75 -10.23 -4.71
N THR A 114 3.36 -10.55 -3.47
CA THR A 114 2.21 -9.91 -2.83
C THR A 114 2.60 -8.50 -2.37
N TYR A 115 2.46 -7.53 -3.27
CA TYR A 115 2.71 -6.13 -3.01
C TYR A 115 1.46 -5.45 -2.43
N ILE A 116 1.63 -4.72 -1.33
CA ILE A 116 0.58 -3.95 -0.67
C ILE A 116 0.90 -2.46 -0.87
N GLU A 117 0.10 -1.81 -1.70
CA GLU A 117 0.20 -0.38 -1.95
C GLU A 117 -0.37 0.41 -0.78
N CYS A 118 0.49 1.17 -0.10
CA CYS A 118 0.14 1.89 1.13
C CYS A 118 -0.31 3.33 0.91
N ASP A 119 -0.06 3.94 -0.26
CA ASP A 119 -0.54 5.28 -0.58
C ASP A 119 -1.93 5.20 -1.21
N PRO A 120 -2.96 5.89 -0.65
CA PRO A 120 -4.33 5.84 -1.17
C PRO A 120 -4.49 6.40 -2.60
N ARG A 121 -3.48 7.09 -3.13
CA ARG A 121 -3.47 7.61 -4.51
C ARG A 121 -2.93 6.60 -5.53
N GLY A 122 -2.32 5.51 -5.06
CA GLY A 122 -1.81 4.45 -5.92
C GLY A 122 -2.92 3.55 -6.45
N LYS A 123 -2.63 2.85 -7.54
CA LYS A 123 -3.52 1.83 -8.10
C LYS A 123 -3.71 0.68 -7.11
N ASP A 124 -4.96 0.20 -6.97
CA ASP A 124 -5.33 -0.93 -6.09
C ASP A 124 -4.84 -0.77 -4.63
N ALA A 125 -4.80 0.48 -4.16
CA ALA A 125 -4.29 0.85 -2.84
C ALA A 125 -5.05 0.17 -1.69
N GLN A 126 -4.28 -0.27 -0.69
CA GLN A 126 -4.75 -0.95 0.53
C GLN A 126 -4.14 -0.31 1.78
N PRO A 127 -4.31 1.01 2.00
CA PRO A 127 -3.68 1.74 3.10
C PRO A 127 -4.06 1.22 4.49
N ASP A 128 -5.27 0.67 4.64
CA ASP A 128 -5.72 0.12 5.92
C ASP A 128 -4.97 -1.15 6.33
N LEU A 129 -4.51 -1.96 5.37
CA LEU A 129 -3.63 -3.08 5.65
C LEU A 129 -2.27 -2.61 6.18
N CYS A 130 -1.75 -1.49 5.65
CA CYS A 130 -0.49 -0.91 6.10
C CYS A 130 -0.62 -0.30 7.50
N LYS A 131 -1.73 0.40 7.80
CA LYS A 131 -2.03 0.90 9.15
C LYS A 131 -2.16 -0.24 10.16
N ALA A 132 -2.91 -1.28 9.82
CA ALA A 132 -3.09 -2.45 10.69
C ALA A 132 -1.78 -3.18 10.96
N ALA A 133 -0.91 -3.29 9.95
CA ALA A 133 0.44 -3.85 10.06
C ALA A 133 1.46 -2.89 10.72
N LYS A 134 1.05 -1.65 11.07
CA LYS A 134 1.90 -0.61 11.68
C LYS A 134 3.17 -0.32 10.87
N ILE A 135 3.06 -0.25 9.54
CA ILE A 135 4.18 0.04 8.66
C ILE A 135 4.68 1.47 8.90
N GLN A 136 5.97 1.62 9.21
CA GLN A 136 6.59 2.91 9.52
C GLN A 136 7.46 3.47 8.39
N ALA A 137 7.93 2.61 7.48
CA ALA A 137 8.81 2.98 6.37
C ALA A 137 8.68 1.99 5.21
N TYR A 138 9.06 2.46 4.02
CA TYR A 138 8.96 1.70 2.78
C TYR A 138 10.34 1.43 2.14
N PRO A 139 10.52 0.27 1.49
CA PRO A 139 9.63 -0.89 1.59
C PRO A 139 9.74 -1.55 2.98
N THR A 140 8.75 -2.34 3.35
CA THR A 140 8.85 -3.27 4.50
C THR A 140 8.36 -4.64 4.07
N TRP A 141 9.14 -5.67 4.36
CA TRP A 141 8.77 -7.07 4.10
C TRP A 141 8.15 -7.69 5.35
N GLU A 142 7.00 -8.33 5.21
CA GLU A 142 6.46 -9.27 6.18
C GLU A 142 6.75 -10.70 5.71
N ILE A 143 7.57 -11.43 6.47
CA ILE A 143 7.91 -12.82 6.17
C ILE A 143 7.68 -13.63 7.43
N ARG A 144 6.72 -14.56 7.39
CA ARG A 144 6.33 -15.44 8.53
C ARG A 144 6.04 -14.64 9.81
N GLY A 145 5.30 -13.53 9.68
CA GLY A 145 4.90 -12.65 10.78
C GLY A 145 6.02 -11.77 11.35
N LYS A 146 7.21 -11.77 10.75
CA LYS A 146 8.31 -10.84 11.09
C LYS A 146 8.43 -9.74 10.05
N TYR A 147 8.71 -8.52 10.51
CA TYR A 147 8.84 -7.33 9.67
C TYR A 147 10.31 -6.95 9.46
N TYR A 148 10.68 -6.66 8.21
CA TYR A 148 12.03 -6.26 7.82
C TYR A 148 11.95 -5.00 6.97
N THR A 149 12.41 -3.89 7.53
CA THR A 149 12.34 -2.57 6.89
C THR A 149 13.52 -2.35 5.93
N GLY A 150 13.24 -1.65 4.83
CA GLY A 150 14.20 -1.28 3.82
C GLY A 150 14.31 -2.29 2.68
N ARG A 151 15.09 -1.92 1.67
CA ARG A 151 15.41 -2.79 0.53
C ARG A 151 16.27 -3.96 1.01
N LEU A 152 15.90 -5.17 0.60
CA LEU A 152 16.62 -6.41 0.88
C LEU A 152 17.14 -7.01 -0.42
N SER A 153 18.37 -7.55 -0.38
CA SER A 153 18.89 -8.33 -1.49
C SER A 153 18.09 -9.63 -1.67
N LEU A 154 18.16 -10.23 -2.85
CA LEU A 154 17.47 -11.49 -3.13
C LEU A 154 18.01 -12.64 -2.28
N GLU A 155 19.32 -12.67 -2.00
CA GLU A 155 19.96 -13.62 -1.08
C GLU A 155 19.40 -13.45 0.33
N LYS A 156 19.22 -12.20 0.79
CA LYS A 156 18.65 -11.94 2.11
C LYS A 156 17.20 -12.41 2.18
N LEU A 157 16.40 -12.15 1.14
CA LEU A 157 15.02 -12.64 1.06
C LEU A 157 14.95 -14.18 1.01
N ALA A 158 15.85 -14.83 0.29
CA ALA A 158 15.97 -16.29 0.26
C ALA A 158 16.26 -16.86 1.66
N ILE A 159 17.22 -16.27 2.39
CA ILE A 159 17.56 -16.68 3.75
C ILE A 159 16.38 -16.49 4.70
N LEU A 160 15.76 -15.30 4.71
CA LEU A 160 14.66 -14.97 5.62
C LEU A 160 13.40 -15.80 5.37
N SER A 161 13.14 -16.14 4.11
CA SER A 161 11.98 -16.95 3.69
C SER A 161 12.20 -18.46 3.84
N GLY A 162 13.44 -18.89 4.11
CA GLY A 162 13.83 -20.29 4.16
C GLY A 162 13.79 -20.98 2.79
N TYR A 163 13.98 -20.22 1.71
CA TYR A 163 14.08 -20.73 0.34
C TYR A 163 15.23 -21.74 0.22
N LYS A 164 15.02 -22.80 -0.58
CA LYS A 164 15.95 -23.92 -0.75
C LYS A 164 16.37 -24.18 -2.19
N GLY A 165 15.88 -23.37 -3.13
CA GLY A 165 16.28 -23.46 -4.54
C GLY A 165 17.60 -22.76 -4.82
N SER A 166 17.92 -22.63 -6.11
CA SER A 166 19.13 -21.95 -6.59
C SER A 166 19.11 -20.47 -6.22
N SER A 167 20.22 -19.98 -5.67
CA SER A 167 20.40 -18.58 -5.30
C SER A 167 21.41 -17.86 -6.20
N ASN A 168 21.49 -18.26 -7.48
CA ASN A 168 22.35 -17.61 -8.48
C ASN A 168 21.62 -16.40 -9.06
N PHE A 169 21.29 -15.45 -8.19
CA PHE A 169 20.58 -14.25 -8.57
C PHE A 169 21.47 -13.39 -9.47
N MET A 170 21.10 -13.30 -10.74
CA MET A 170 21.80 -12.45 -11.69
C MET A 170 21.47 -10.97 -11.40
N PRO A 171 22.42 -10.04 -11.66
CA PRO A 171 22.11 -8.62 -11.67
C PRO A 171 20.94 -8.33 -12.61
N PRO A 172 20.05 -7.38 -12.28
CA PRO A 172 18.97 -6.96 -13.17
C PRO A 172 19.53 -6.53 -14.53
N VAL A 173 19.03 -7.12 -15.62
CA VAL A 173 19.39 -6.73 -16.98
C VAL A 173 18.33 -5.74 -17.46
N PRO A 174 18.71 -4.50 -17.83
CA PRO A 174 17.77 -3.55 -18.41
C PRO A 174 17.14 -4.11 -19.69
N SER A 175 15.83 -3.96 -19.86
CA SER A 175 15.19 -4.23 -21.14
C SER A 175 15.74 -3.29 -22.22
N PRO A 176 15.95 -3.79 -23.45
CA PRO A 176 16.35 -2.96 -24.59
C PRO A 176 15.27 -1.95 -25.00
#